data_AF-A0A382GLI0-F1
#
_entry.id   AF-A0A382GLI0-F1
#
_cell.length_a   1.000
_cell.length_b   1.000
_cell.length_c   1.000
_cell.angle_alpha   90.00
_cell.angle_beta   90.00
_cell.angle_gamma   90.00
#
_symmetry.space_group_name_H-M   'P 1'
#
loop_
_entity.id
_entity.type
_entity.pdbx_description
1 polymer ?
#
loop_
_entity_poly.entity_id
_entity_poly.type
_entity_poly.pdbx_seq_one_letter_code
_entity_poly.pdbx_strand_id
1 'polypeptide(L)'
;VIKGFNLAWGILLLVFSAQGESEGIWSLQPVNRPQVPNSDASLNEIRNPIDAFVQERLGASNLKPSSEADRRTLIRRLSFDLHGLPPKPEAIEAFVASKDPKAYEKLVDELLNSP
;
A
#
# COMPACT_ATOMS: atom_id res chain seq x y z
N VAL A 1 -13.73 -17.06 64.19
CA VAL A 1 -12.71 -17.73 63.37
C VAL A 1 -13.48 -18.30 62.19
N ILE A 2 -13.52 -17.77 60.97
CA ILE A 2 -12.51 -17.11 60.13
C ILE A 2 -13.17 -15.93 59.38
N LYS A 3 -12.41 -14.82 59.27
CA LYS A 3 -12.73 -13.59 58.53
C LYS A 3 -12.37 -13.74 57.05
N GLY A 4 -13.11 -13.07 56.17
CA GLY A 4 -12.57 -12.49 54.94
C GLY A 4 -12.66 -13.35 53.68
N PHE A 5 -13.81 -13.31 53.01
CA PHE A 5 -13.90 -13.68 51.60
C PHE A 5 -13.31 -12.51 50.78
N ASN A 6 -12.05 -12.64 50.38
CA ASN A 6 -11.34 -11.62 49.61
C ASN A 6 -11.92 -11.54 48.19
N LEU A 7 -12.38 -10.35 47.82
CA LEU A 7 -12.84 -9.97 46.46
C LEU A 7 -11.75 -10.20 45.38
N ALA A 8 -10.51 -10.50 45.79
CA ALA A 8 -9.37 -10.75 44.92
C ALA A 8 -9.47 -12.04 44.09
N TRP A 9 -10.31 -13.02 44.47
CA TRP A 9 -10.49 -14.24 43.67
C TRP A 9 -11.52 -14.09 42.53
N GLY A 10 -12.38 -13.08 42.58
CA GLY A 10 -13.38 -12.82 41.53
C GLY A 10 -12.81 -12.12 40.29
N ILE A 11 -11.66 -11.46 40.40
CA ILE A 11 -11.01 -10.74 39.29
C ILE A 11 -10.03 -11.66 38.53
N LEU A 12 -9.65 -12.81 39.10
CA LEU A 12 -8.71 -13.74 38.47
C LEU A 12 -9.32 -14.53 37.28
N LEU A 13 -10.63 -14.45 37.04
CA LEU A 13 -11.31 -15.16 35.93
C LEU A 13 -11.75 -14.26 34.77
N LEU A 14 -11.45 -12.96 34.80
CA LEU A 14 -11.76 -12.04 33.67
C LEU A 14 -10.54 -11.63 32.86
N VAL A 15 -9.38 -12.23 33.12
CA VAL A 15 -8.20 -12.14 32.25
C VAL A 15 -7.85 -13.54 31.75
N PHE A 16 -8.84 -14.26 31.22
CA PHE A 16 -8.57 -15.29 30.22
C PHE A 16 -8.45 -14.57 28.88
N SER A 17 -7.41 -13.73 28.74
CA SER A 17 -6.96 -13.34 27.41
C SER A 17 -6.62 -14.64 26.71
N ALA A 18 -7.37 -14.95 25.65
CA ALA A 18 -7.08 -16.05 24.76
C ALA A 18 -5.61 -15.96 24.34
N GLN A 19 -4.74 -16.75 25.00
CA GLN A 19 -3.36 -16.95 24.58
C GLN A 19 -3.41 -17.86 23.35
N GLY A 20 -3.84 -17.30 22.22
CA GLY A 20 -3.40 -17.79 20.94
C GLY A 20 -1.97 -17.30 20.79
N GLU A 21 -1.00 -18.20 20.93
CA GLU A 21 0.40 -17.94 20.63
C GLU A 21 0.49 -17.54 19.14
N SER A 22 0.45 -16.24 18.88
CA SER A 22 0.60 -15.64 17.55
C SER A 22 2.06 -15.29 17.24
N GLU A 23 2.99 -15.77 18.08
CA GLU A 23 4.41 -15.49 17.96
C GLU A 23 4.90 -15.99 16.59
N GLY A 24 5.17 -15.05 15.68
CA GLY A 24 5.72 -15.31 14.35
C GLY A 24 4.76 -15.19 13.17
N ILE A 25 3.43 -15.12 13.38
CA ILE A 25 2.49 -14.93 12.27
C ILE A 25 2.32 -13.42 12.02
N TRP A 26 3.00 -12.90 11.00
CA TRP A 26 3.02 -11.46 10.66
C TRP A 26 1.62 -10.83 10.56
N SER A 27 0.63 -11.53 10.01
CA SER A 27 -0.75 -11.03 9.85
C SER A 27 -1.55 -10.91 11.14
N LEU A 28 -1.10 -11.53 12.23
CA LEU A 28 -1.76 -11.50 13.54
C LEU A 28 -1.06 -10.56 14.54
N GLN A 29 -0.01 -9.87 14.10
CA GLN A 29 0.69 -8.88 14.92
C GLN A 29 -0.06 -7.54 14.91
N PRO A 30 -0.04 -6.77 16.01
CA PRO A 30 -0.68 -5.47 16.05
C PRO A 30 -0.07 -4.50 15.03
N VAL A 31 -0.93 -3.76 14.32
CA VAL A 31 -0.50 -2.76 13.34
C VAL A 31 0.04 -1.52 14.07
N ASN A 32 1.34 -1.28 13.94
CA ASN A 32 1.97 -0.05 14.40
C ASN A 32 1.98 0.99 13.27
N ARG A 33 1.75 2.27 13.59
CA ARG A 33 1.81 3.39 12.63
C ARG A 33 3.14 4.14 12.82
N PRO A 34 4.18 3.82 12.03
CA PRO A 34 5.45 4.52 12.14
C PRO A 34 5.30 5.99 11.73
N GLN A 35 6.18 6.83 12.27
CA GLN A 35 6.29 8.21 11.82
C GLN A 35 6.80 8.23 10.37
N VAL A 36 6.21 9.09 9.55
CA VAL A 36 6.62 9.26 8.15
C VAL A 36 7.99 9.96 8.14
N PRO A 37 9.01 9.44 7.44
CA PRO A 37 10.30 10.08 7.34
C PRO A 37 10.20 11.48 6.74
N ASN A 38 11.02 12.39 7.24
CA ASN A 38 11.24 13.67 6.58
C ASN A 38 12.22 13.43 5.44
N SER A 39 11.72 13.22 4.22
CA SER A 39 12.57 13.14 3.05
C SER A 39 12.78 14.52 2.43
N ASP A 40 14.01 14.82 2.00
CA ASP A 40 14.35 16.06 1.29
C ASP A 40 13.79 16.14 -0.14
N ALA A 41 13.09 15.09 -0.59
CA ALA A 41 12.45 15.01 -1.89
C ALA A 41 11.37 16.08 -2.07
N SER A 42 11.22 16.59 -3.30
CA SER A 42 10.22 17.62 -3.59
C SER A 42 8.78 17.09 -3.39
N LEU A 43 7.82 17.99 -3.12
CA LEU A 43 6.40 17.60 -2.98
C LEU A 43 5.84 16.87 -4.22
N ASN A 44 6.46 17.05 -5.40
CA ASN A 44 6.06 16.37 -6.62
C ASN A 44 6.56 14.90 -6.68
N GLU A 45 7.57 14.56 -5.88
CA GLU A 45 8.15 13.21 -5.77
C GLU A 45 7.50 12.38 -4.67
N ILE A 46 6.81 13.02 -3.72
CA ILE A 46 6.09 12.37 -2.62
C ILE A 46 4.59 12.57 -2.86
N ARG A 47 3.97 11.64 -3.60
CA ARG A 47 2.53 11.68 -3.87
C ARG A 47 1.73 11.02 -2.75
N ASN A 48 2.34 10.05 -2.06
CA ASN A 48 1.79 9.32 -0.95
C ASN A 48 2.80 9.29 0.22
N PRO A 49 2.37 9.30 1.50
CA PRO A 49 3.27 9.11 2.64
C PRO A 49 4.20 7.89 2.55
N ILE A 50 3.80 6.83 1.84
CA ILE A 50 4.63 5.64 1.60
C ILE A 50 5.87 5.99 0.76
N ASP A 51 5.77 6.94 -0.17
CA ASP A 51 6.88 7.33 -1.06
C ASP A 51 8.04 7.91 -0.25
N ALA A 52 7.78 8.58 0.87
CA ALA A 52 8.82 9.11 1.75
C ALA A 52 9.73 8.01 2.32
N PHE A 53 9.17 6.83 2.66
CA PHE A 53 9.94 5.68 3.11
C PHE A 53 10.80 5.09 1.98
N VAL A 54 10.28 5.07 0.75
CA VAL A 54 11.03 4.60 -0.42
C VAL A 54 12.19 5.56 -0.70
N GLN A 55 11.94 6.87 -0.67
CA GLN A 55 12.96 7.89 -0.91
C GLN A 55 14.07 7.86 0.15
N GLU A 56 13.73 7.69 1.44
CA GLU A 56 14.72 7.53 2.51
C GLU A 56 15.66 6.36 2.21
N ARG A 57 15.12 5.20 1.80
CA ARG A 57 15.91 4.01 1.45
C ARG A 57 16.75 4.19 0.18
N LEU A 58 16.21 4.84 -0.84
CA LEU A 58 16.93 5.15 -2.08
C LEU A 58 18.09 6.11 -1.79
N GLY A 59 17.86 7.18 -1.03
CA GLY A 59 18.88 8.14 -0.62
C GLY A 59 19.99 7.49 0.20
N ALA A 60 19.63 6.65 1.18
CA ALA A 60 20.61 5.88 1.98
C ALA A 60 21.46 4.92 1.13
N SER A 61 20.92 4.46 -0.01
CA SER A 61 21.60 3.57 -0.96
C SER A 61 22.29 4.32 -2.10
N ASN A 62 22.25 5.66 -2.11
CA ASN A 62 22.73 6.52 -3.20
C ASN A 62 22.12 6.16 -4.58
N LEU A 63 20.84 5.76 -4.57
CA LEU A 63 20.05 5.43 -5.76
C LEU A 63 19.02 6.53 -6.04
N LYS A 64 18.54 6.58 -7.27
CA LYS A 64 17.45 7.47 -7.69
C LYS A 64 16.27 6.63 -8.18
N PRO A 65 15.03 7.16 -8.08
CA PRO A 65 13.87 6.53 -8.71
C PRO A 65 14.10 6.32 -10.21
N SER A 66 13.54 5.23 -10.75
CA SER A 66 13.52 5.03 -12.19
C SER A 66 12.60 6.07 -12.85
N SER A 67 12.91 6.44 -14.09
CA SER A 67 12.01 7.27 -14.89
C SER A 67 10.67 6.56 -15.10
N GLU A 68 9.60 7.34 -15.19
CA GLU A 68 8.30 6.80 -15.58
C GLU A 68 8.39 6.09 -16.94
N ALA A 69 7.66 4.97 -17.05
CA ALA A 69 7.64 4.20 -18.29
C ALA A 69 6.95 4.99 -19.41
N ASP A 70 7.27 4.67 -20.66
CA ASP A 70 6.58 5.27 -21.80
C ASP A 70 5.10 4.86 -21.86
N ARG A 71 4.29 5.66 -22.56
CA ARG A 71 2.83 5.46 -22.65
C ARG A 71 2.44 4.09 -23.19
N ARG A 72 3.17 3.51 -24.15
CA ARG A 72 2.84 2.19 -24.72
C ARG A 72 3.11 1.10 -23.69
N THR A 73 4.22 1.21 -22.94
CA THR A 73 4.53 0.30 -21.85
C THR A 73 3.51 0.40 -20.71
N LEU A 74 3.07 1.61 -20.35
CA LEU A 74 2.09 1.82 -19.28
C LEU A 74 0.75 1.13 -19.55
N ILE A 75 0.11 1.38 -20.69
CA ILE A 75 -1.18 0.74 -21.02
C ILE A 75 -1.06 -0.79 -21.07
N ARG A 76 0.04 -1.29 -21.64
CA ARG A 76 0.27 -2.73 -21.71
C ARG A 76 0.35 -3.36 -20.32
N ARG A 77 1.17 -2.79 -19.42
CA ARG A 77 1.31 -3.29 -18.04
C ARG A 77 -0.03 -3.26 -17.33
N LEU A 78 -0.69 -2.12 -17.37
CA LEU A 78 -1.96 -1.91 -16.68
C LEU A 78 -3.05 -2.90 -17.14
N SER A 79 -3.19 -3.15 -18.44
CA SER A 79 -4.15 -4.13 -18.95
C SER A 79 -3.82 -5.57 -18.53
N PHE A 80 -2.54 -5.95 -18.51
CA PHE A 80 -2.15 -7.27 -18.01
C PHE A 80 -2.35 -7.40 -16.49
N ASP A 81 -2.05 -6.36 -15.73
CA ASP A 81 -2.17 -6.39 -14.27
C ASP A 81 -3.63 -6.43 -13.82
N LEU A 82 -4.52 -5.68 -14.49
CA LEU A 82 -5.93 -5.59 -14.11
C LEU A 82 -6.82 -6.67 -14.75
N HIS A 83 -6.58 -7.03 -16.01
CA HIS A 83 -7.44 -7.99 -16.75
C HIS A 83 -6.73 -9.27 -17.15
N GLY A 84 -5.40 -9.34 -17.09
CA GLY A 84 -4.63 -10.48 -17.58
C GLY A 84 -4.55 -10.60 -19.10
N LEU A 85 -5.03 -9.59 -19.85
CA LEU A 85 -5.12 -9.60 -21.31
C LEU A 85 -4.36 -8.42 -21.92
N PRO A 86 -3.82 -8.58 -23.15
CA PRO A 86 -3.22 -7.46 -23.86
C PRO A 86 -4.29 -6.41 -24.23
N PRO A 87 -3.93 -5.12 -24.25
CA PRO A 87 -4.84 -4.07 -24.70
C PRO A 87 -5.14 -4.20 -26.20
N LYS A 88 -6.31 -3.72 -26.62
CA LYS A 88 -6.67 -3.62 -28.04
C LYS A 88 -5.76 -2.59 -28.74
N PRO A 89 -5.33 -2.82 -29.99
CA PRO A 89 -4.48 -1.88 -30.73
C PRO A 89 -5.03 -0.45 -30.76
N GLU A 90 -6.35 -0.29 -30.93
CA GLU A 90 -7.02 1.01 -30.99
C GLU A 90 -6.94 1.75 -29.66
N ALA A 91 -7.03 1.03 -28.53
CA ALA A 91 -6.90 1.60 -27.20
C ALA A 91 -5.47 2.09 -26.93
N ILE A 92 -4.46 1.36 -27.41
CA ILE A 92 -3.06 1.79 -27.32
C ILE A 92 -2.87 3.11 -28.06
N GLU A 93 -3.31 3.20 -29.32
CA GLU A 93 -3.13 4.43 -30.11
C GLU A 93 -3.90 5.61 -29.50
N ALA A 94 -5.14 5.39 -29.05
CA ALA A 94 -5.93 6.43 -28.38
C ALA A 94 -5.24 6.93 -27.09
N PHE A 95 -4.72 6.03 -26.26
CA PHE A 95 -3.99 6.40 -25.05
C PHE A 95 -2.69 7.13 -25.37
N VAL A 96 -1.89 6.62 -26.30
CA VAL A 96 -0.59 7.22 -26.68
C VAL A 96 -0.78 8.63 -27.25
N ALA A 97 -1.80 8.85 -28.07
CA ALA A 97 -2.09 10.15 -28.68
C ALA A 97 -2.76 11.15 -27.72
N SER A 98 -3.29 10.69 -26.58
CA SER A 98 -3.98 11.57 -25.63
C SER A 98 -3.03 12.58 -25.00
N LYS A 99 -3.43 13.85 -25.06
CA LYS A 99 -2.76 14.98 -24.40
C LYS A 99 -3.43 15.38 -23.09
N ASP A 100 -4.48 14.66 -22.68
CA ASP A 100 -5.18 14.92 -21.44
C ASP A 100 -4.23 14.59 -20.26
N PRO A 101 -3.96 15.55 -19.35
CA PRO A 101 -3.13 15.28 -18.17
C PRO A 101 -3.71 14.19 -17.26
N LYS A 102 -5.02 13.89 -17.39
CA LYS A 102 -5.70 12.82 -16.63
C LYS A 102 -5.89 11.52 -17.43
N ALA A 103 -5.19 11.37 -18.56
CA ALA A 103 -5.38 10.22 -19.44
C ALA A 103 -5.08 8.88 -18.74
N TYR A 104 -4.11 8.86 -17.84
CA TYR A 104 -3.72 7.63 -17.14
C TYR A 104 -4.77 7.23 -16.11
N GLU A 105 -5.24 8.18 -15.29
CA GLU A 105 -6.28 7.97 -14.29
C GLU A 105 -7.59 7.50 -14.94
N LYS A 106 -7.99 8.13 -16.05
CA LYS A 106 -9.17 7.70 -16.81
C LYS A 106 -9.04 6.27 -17.33
N LEU A 107 -7.86 5.89 -17.81
CA LEU A 107 -7.59 4.53 -18.27
C LEU A 107 -7.68 3.53 -17.11
N VAL A 108 -7.13 3.86 -15.94
CA VAL A 108 -7.25 3.05 -14.73
C VAL A 108 -8.73 2.86 -14.36
N ASP A 109 -9.49 3.94 -14.31
CA ASP A 109 -10.92 3.91 -13.98
C ASP A 109 -11.71 3.07 -15.01
N GLU A 110 -11.43 3.21 -16.31
CA GLU A 110 -12.06 2.41 -17.35
C GLU A 110 -11.81 0.91 -17.16
N LEU A 111 -10.55 0.53 -16.91
CA LEU A 111 -10.17 -0.88 -16.72
C LEU A 111 -10.78 -1.45 -15.43
N LEU A 112 -10.79 -0.69 -14.33
CA LEU A 112 -11.38 -1.14 -13.06
C LEU A 112 -12.91 -1.26 -13.12
N ASN A 113 -13.57 -0.45 -13.95
CA ASN A 113 -15.02 -0.51 -14.15
C ASN A 113 -15.45 -1.53 -15.22
N SER A 114 -14.50 -2.16 -15.93
CA SER A 114 -14.82 -3.23 -16.87
C SER A 114 -15.18 -4.50 -16.09
N PRO A 115 -16.36 -5.10 -16.33
CA PRO A 115 -16.82 -6.30 -15.64
C PRO A 115 -16.00 -7.56 -15.97
#